data_AF-A0A392PB60-F1
#
_entry.id   AF-A0A392PB60-F1
#
_cell.length_a   1.000
_cell.length_b   1.000
_cell.length_c   1.000
_cell.angle_alpha   90.00
_cell.angle_beta   90.00
_cell.angle_gamma   90.00
#
_symmetry.space_group_name_H-M   'P 1'
#
loop_
_entity.id
_entity.type
_entity.pdbx_description
1 polymer ?
#
loop_
_entity_poly.entity_id
_entity_poly.type
_entity_poly.pdbx_seq_one_letter_code
_entity_poly.pdbx_strand_id
1 'polypeptide(L)' 'MNRETRRLSKIPEEVRRELSPFYIHRIAVASEERDCEKIDKLTDDTAESTRSGLA' A
#
# COMPACT_ATOMS: atom_id res chain seq x y z
N MET A 1 11.07 -16.17 2.24
CA MET A 1 11.43 -17.10 1.15
C MET A 1 12.62 -17.92 1.60
N ASN A 2 12.56 -19.23 1.46
CA ASN A 2 13.63 -20.14 1.84
C ASN A 2 14.73 -20.13 0.76
N ARG A 3 16.00 -20.03 1.19
CA ARG A 3 17.15 -19.86 0.28
C ARG A 3 17.45 -21.11 -0.54
N GLU A 4 17.22 -22.29 0.02
CA GLU A 4 17.54 -23.58 -0.59
C GLU A 4 16.42 -24.06 -1.52
N THR A 5 15.18 -24.03 -1.02
CA THR A 5 14.03 -24.54 -1.78
C THR A 5 13.43 -23.49 -2.72
N ARG A 6 13.83 -22.22 -2.60
CA ARG A 6 13.26 -21.06 -3.32
C ARG A 6 11.74 -20.90 -3.15
N ARG A 7 11.14 -21.57 -2.17
CA ARG A 7 9.70 -21.48 -1.86
C ARG A 7 9.44 -20.41 -0.80
N LEU A 8 8.20 -19.93 -0.73
CA LEU A 8 7.77 -19.11 0.39
C LEU A 8 7.83 -19.94 1.67
N SER A 9 8.29 -19.30 2.75
CA SER A 9 8.45 -19.90 4.07
C SER A 9 7.85 -18.96 5.11
N LYS A 10 7.35 -19.51 6.21
CA LYS A 10 6.82 -18.72 7.31
C LYS A 10 7.91 -17.82 7.90
N ILE A 11 7.51 -16.65 8.39
CA ILE A 11 8.38 -15.78 9.17
C ILE A 11 8.70 -16.42 10.54
N PRO A 12 9.97 -16.41 11.00
CA PRO A 12 10.31 -16.83 12.35
C PRO A 12 9.61 -15.97 13.42
N GLU A 13 9.36 -16.53 14.61
CA GLU A 13 8.58 -15.86 15.65
C GLU A 13 9.35 -14.68 16.27
N GLU A 14 10.68 -14.80 16.37
CA GLU A 14 11.57 -13.74 16.82
C GLU A 14 11.43 -12.50 15.94
N VAL A 15 11.53 -12.70 14.62
CA VAL A 15 11.41 -11.65 13.62
C VAL A 15 10.00 -11.05 13.63
N ARG A 16 8.96 -11.87 13.83
CA ARG A 16 7.58 -11.37 13.95
C ARG A 16 7.41 -10.45 15.16
N ARG A 17 8.01 -10.78 16.31
CA ARG A 17 7.97 -9.93 17.50
C ARG A 17 8.66 -8.59 17.27
N GLU A 18 9.78 -8.58 16.56
CA GLU A 18 10.48 -7.34 16.18
C GLU A 18 9.64 -6.45 15.26
N LEU A 19 8.83 -7.05 14.39
CA LEU A 19 7.95 -6.31 13.46
C LEU A 19 6.64 -5.85 14.09
N SER A 20 6.21 -6.46 15.20
CA SER A 20 4.96 -6.14 15.89
C SER A 20 4.75 -4.65 16.17
N PRO A 21 5.76 -3.89 16.67
CA PRO A 21 5.60 -2.45 16.92
C PRO A 21 5.39 -1.61 15.66
N PHE A 22 5.80 -2.11 14.49
CA PHE A 22 5.66 -1.42 13.21
C PHE A 22 4.34 -1.74 12.51
N TYR A 23 3.56 -2.69 13.03
CA TYR A 23 2.18 -2.90 12.63
C TYR A 23 1.31 -1.79 13.21
N ILE A 24 1.44 -0.59 12.63
CA ILE A 24 0.54 0.52 12.91
C ILE A 24 -0.83 0.14 12.37
N HIS A 25 -1.87 0.32 13.19
CA HIS A 25 -3.25 0.25 12.74
C HIS A 25 -3.41 1.30 11.65
N ARG A 26 -3.42 0.85 10.38
CA ARG A 26 -3.52 1.71 9.21
C ARG A 26 -4.94 2.25 9.04
N ILE A 27 -5.46 2.92 10.06
CA ILE A 27 -6.82 3.51 10.08
C ILE A 27 -6.94 4.58 8.99
N ALA A 28 -5.84 5.26 8.67
CA ALA A 28 -5.77 6.28 7.62
C ALA A 28 -5.47 5.72 6.22
N VAL A 29 -5.10 4.44 6.09
CA VAL A 29 -4.96 3.79 4.78
C VAL A 29 -6.27 3.08 4.50
N ALA A 30 -6.80 3.23 3.30
CA ALA A 30 -8.01 2.55 2.91
C ALA A 30 -7.82 1.03 3.10
N SER A 31 -8.89 0.32 3.48
CA SER A 31 -8.87 -1.14 3.63
C SER A 31 -8.34 -1.81 2.38
N GLU A 32 -7.78 -3.02 2.49
CA GLU A 32 -7.19 -3.78 1.37
C GLU A 32 -8.12 -3.85 0.13
N GLU A 33 -9.43 -3.85 0.35
CA GLU A 33 -10.46 -3.78 -0.70
C GLU A 33 -10.38 -2.51 -1.57
N ARG A 34 -10.10 -1.35 -0.98
CA ARG A 34 -9.99 -0.05 -1.66
C ARG A 34 -8.59 0.27 -2.15
N ASP A 35 -7.55 -0.27 -1.48
CA ASP A 35 -6.15 -0.04 -1.86
C ASP A 35 -5.76 -0.77 -3.17
N CYS A 36 -6.58 -1.74 -3.59
CA CYS A 36 -6.43 -2.45 -4.86
C CYS A 36 -7.17 -1.79 -6.03
N GLU A 37 -7.95 -0.73 -5.78
CA GLU A 37 -8.69 -0.04 -6.81
C GLU A 37 -7.73 0.76 -7.70
N LYS A 38 -7.97 0.75 -9.02
CA LYS A 38 -7.20 1.58 -9.94
C LYS A 38 -7.62 3.03 -9.73
N ILE A 39 -6.66 3.90 -9.48
CA ILE A 39 -6.89 5.34 -9.50
C ILE A 39 -7.01 5.77 -10.96
N ASP A 40 -8.18 6.26 -11.33
CA ASP A 40 -8.42 6.76 -12.68
C ASP A 40 -7.54 7.98 -12.97
N LYS A 41 -7.05 8.05 -14.21
CA LYS A 41 -6.22 9.17 -14.65
C LYS A 41 -7.08 10.43 -14.68
N LEU A 42 -6.70 11.44 -13.91
CA LEU A 42 -7.32 12.75 -13.98
C LEU A 42 -6.94 13.42 -15.32
N THR A 43 -7.94 13.72 -16.14
CA THR A 43 -7.80 14.49 -17.40
C THR A 43 -8.59 15.79 -17.29
N ASP A 44 -8.39 16.74 -18.21
CA ASP A 44 -9.13 18.00 -18.22
C ASP A 44 -10.66 17.79 -18.26
N ASP A 45 -11.12 16.67 -18.83
CA ASP A 45 -12.54 16.30 -18.91
C ASP A 45 -13.06 15.59 -17.64
N THR A 46 -12.18 14.93 -16.88
CA THR A 46 -12.55 14.12 -15.69
C THR A 46 -12.37 14.90 -14.39
N ALA A 47 -11.62 15.99 -14.41
CA ALA A 47 -11.37 16.80 -13.23
C ALA A 47 -12.58 17.68 -12.88
N GLU A 48 -12.99 17.67 -11.61
CA GLU A 48 -14.03 18.57 -11.12
C GLU A 48 -13.61 20.04 -11.20
N SER A 49 -12.31 20.32 -11.01
CA SER A 49 -11.74 21.66 -11.17
C SER A 49 -10.28 21.57 -11.58
N THR A 50 -9.91 22.31 -12.62
CA THR A 50 -8.51 22.50 -13.04
C THR A 50 -8.09 23.93 -12.72
N ARG A 51 -6.95 24.08 -12.03
CA ARG A 51 -6.34 25.39 -11.78
C ARG A 51 -5.20 25.60 -12.75
N SER A 52 -5.47 26.30 -13.85
CA SER A 52 -4.44 26.78 -14.77
C SER A 52 -3.84 28.10 -14.26
N GLY A 53 -2.54 28.32 -14.48
CA GLY A 53 -1.90 29.63 -14.23
C GLY A 53 -1.22 29.79 -12.88
N LEU A 54 -0.69 28.72 -12.28
CA LEU A 54 0.42 28.84 -11.33
C LEU A 54 1.66 29.28 -12.12
N ALA A 55 1.88 30.59 -12.17
CA ALA A 55 3.14 31.20 -12.58
C ALA A 55 4.10 31.32 -11.39
#